data_AF-A0A8I1MA77-F1
#
_entry.id   AF-A0A8I1MA77-F1
#
_cell.length_a   1.000
_cell.length_b   1.000
_cell.length_c   1.000
_cell.angle_alpha   90.00
_cell.angle_beta   90.00
_cell.angle_gamma   90.00
#
_symmetry.space_group_name_H-M   'P 1'
#
loop_
_entity.id
_entity.type
_entity.pdbx_description
1 polymer ?
#
loop_
_entity_poly.entity_id
_entity_poly.type
_entity_poly.pdbx_seq_one_letter_code
_entity_poly.pdbx_strand_id
1 'polypeptide(L)' 'MSPVLAIYGKEHILGYVRGTLQDDEEKHEIESLVQSDPRAARIVSDLKMTHLGDSWAFDQGAKRRLEYLQEIAEDADILA' A
#
# COMPACT_ATOMS: atom_id res chain seq x y z
N MET A 1 16.61 -11.79 10.75
CA MET A 1 16.40 -11.21 9.41
C MET A 1 15.10 -11.77 8.88
N SER A 2 14.03 -10.98 8.88
CA SER A 2 12.73 -11.42 8.36
C SER A 2 12.75 -11.32 6.82
N PRO A 3 12.44 -12.38 6.05
CA PRO A 3 12.56 -12.42 4.59
C PRO A 3 11.42 -11.68 3.86
N VAL A 4 10.64 -10.86 4.57
CA VAL A 4 9.40 -10.23 4.08
C VAL A 4 9.67 -9.19 2.96
N LEU A 5 10.87 -8.61 2.93
CA LEU A 5 11.29 -7.59 1.95
C LEU A 5 11.40 -8.10 0.50
N ALA A 6 11.43 -9.42 0.27
CA ALA A 6 11.56 -9.99 -1.08
C ALA A 6 10.22 -10.43 -1.71
N ILE A 7 9.12 -10.44 -0.94
CA ILE A 7 7.86 -11.07 -1.36
C ILE A 7 6.76 -10.03 -1.63
N TYR A 8 6.74 -8.91 -0.91
CA TYR A 8 5.70 -7.88 -1.08
C TYR A 8 6.07 -6.83 -2.15
N GLY A 9 5.95 -7.21 -3.42
CA GLY A 9 6.06 -6.29 -4.56
C GLY A 9 4.85 -5.34 -4.70
N LYS A 10 4.94 -4.42 -5.68
CA LYS A 10 3.88 -3.46 -6.07
C LYS A 10 2.49 -4.10 -6.19
N GLU A 11 2.40 -5.36 -6.61
CA GLU A 11 1.14 -6.08 -6.78
C GLU A 11 0.38 -6.32 -5.47
N HIS A 12 1.08 -6.53 -4.35
CA HIS A 12 0.41 -6.71 -3.05
C HIS A 12 -0.16 -5.40 -2.52
N ILE A 13 0.58 -4.30 -2.69
CA ILE A 13 0.09 -2.94 -2.40
C ILE A 13 -1.14 -2.64 -3.25
N LEU A 14 -1.11 -3.01 -4.55
CA LEU A 14 -2.28 -2.89 -5.42
C LEU A 14 -3.44 -3.77 -4.95
N GLY A 15 -3.17 -4.97 -4.43
CA GLY A 15 -4.17 -5.86 -3.84
C GLY A 15 -4.84 -5.26 -2.61
N TYR A 16 -4.06 -4.61 -1.72
CA TYR A 16 -4.57 -3.86 -0.58
C TYR A 16 -5.50 -2.74 -1.03
N VAL A 17 -5.03 -1.91 -1.98
CA VAL A 17 -5.79 -0.77 -2.48
C VAL A 17 -7.08 -1.24 -3.16
N ARG A 18 -7.00 -2.28 -3.99
CA ARG A 18 -8.17 -2.90 -4.64
C ARG A 18 -9.12 -3.58 -3.65
N GLY A 19 -8.69 -3.81 -2.42
CA GLY A 19 -9.46 -4.52 -1.40
C GLY A 19 -9.66 -6.00 -1.75
N THR A 20 -8.73 -6.59 -2.50
CA THR A 20 -8.75 -8.01 -2.85
C THR A 20 -8.09 -8.89 -1.79
N LEU A 21 -7.43 -8.29 -0.80
CA LEU A 21 -6.89 -8.99 0.36
C LEU A 21 -8.05 -9.44 1.27
N GLN A 22 -8.12 -10.74 1.50
CA GLN A 22 -9.16 -11.35 2.31
C GLN A 22 -8.76 -11.42 3.78
N ASP A 23 -7.46 -11.40 4.07
CA ASP A 23 -6.93 -11.49 5.43
C ASP A 23 -6.63 -10.10 6.01
N ASP A 24 -6.92 -9.93 7.31
CA ASP A 24 -6.53 -8.75 8.07
C ASP A 24 -5.05 -8.80 8.47
N GLU A 25 -4.45 -9.99 8.56
CA GLU A 25 -3.01 -10.15 8.79
C GLU A 25 -2.20 -9.61 7.58
N GLU A 26 -2.59 -9.96 6.35
CA GLU A 26 -1.96 -9.44 5.12
C GLU A 26 -2.05 -7.91 5.01
N LYS A 27 -3.16 -7.32 5.48
CA LYS A 27 -3.33 -5.86 5.50
C LYS A 27 -2.34 -5.21 6.46
N HIS A 28 -2.23 -5.76 7.66
CA HIS A 28 -1.32 -5.23 8.67
C HIS A 28 0.14 -5.37 8.27
N GLU A 29 0.51 -6.47 7.60
CA GLU A 29 1.86 -6.65 7.06
C GLU A 29 2.22 -5.57 6.04
N ILE A 30 1.28 -5.20 5.15
CA ILE A 30 1.50 -4.12 4.16
C ILE A 30 1.62 -2.76 4.85
N GLU A 31 0.76 -2.45 5.82
CA GLU A 31 0.83 -1.19 6.58
C GLU A 31 2.18 -1.06 7.30
N SER A 32 2.61 -2.12 7.99
CA SER A 32 3.89 -2.19 8.70
C SER A 32 5.08 -2.08 7.75
N LEU A 33 4.98 -2.68 6.56
CA LEU A 33 6.00 -2.57 5.51
C LEU A 33 6.12 -1.14 5.00
N VAL A 34 4.99 -0.48 4.71
CA VAL A 34 4.98 0.92 4.24
C VAL A 34 5.55 1.85 5.30
N GLN A 35 5.28 1.58 6.57
CA GLN A 35 5.82 2.36 7.69
C GLN A 35 7.33 2.14 7.90
N SER A 36 7.81 0.91 7.72
CA SER A 36 9.18 0.53 8.10
C SER A 36 10.18 0.55 6.95
N ASP A 37 9.72 0.45 5.70
CA ASP A 37 10.57 0.44 4.50
C ASP A 37 10.34 1.71 3.65
N PRO A 38 11.32 2.63 3.59
CA PRO A 38 11.26 3.83 2.74
C PRO A 38 11.02 3.53 1.25
N ARG A 39 11.41 2.34 0.76
CA ARG A 39 11.16 1.94 -0.62
C ARG A 39 9.68 1.63 -0.86
N ALA A 40 9.03 0.99 0.11
CA ALA A 40 7.60 0.73 0.07
C ALA A 40 6.80 2.03 0.19
N ALA A 41 7.19 2.90 1.14
CA ALA A 41 6.65 4.25 1.26
C ALA A 41 6.70 5.01 -0.07
N ARG A 42 7.88 5.04 -0.72
CA ARG A 42 8.06 5.71 -2.01
C ARG A 42 7.19 5.12 -3.13
N ILE A 43 7.00 3.81 -3.17
CA ILE A 43 6.10 3.16 -4.15
C ILE A 43 4.65 3.61 -3.93
N VAL A 44 4.21 3.73 -2.67
CA VAL A 44 2.88 4.20 -2.29
C VAL A 44 2.68 5.68 -2.61
N SER A 45 3.67 6.53 -2.31
CA SER A 45 3.63 7.96 -2.64
C SER A 45 3.58 8.21 -4.15
N ASP A 46 4.29 7.40 -4.95
CA ASP A 46 4.24 7.48 -6.41
C ASP A 46 2.98 6.82 -7.03
N LEU A 47 2.19 6.10 -6.22
CA LEU A 47 1.00 5.38 -6.66
C LEU A 47 -0.15 6.36 -6.90
N LYS A 48 -0.62 6.41 -8.15
CA LYS A 48 -1.77 7.19 -8.59
C LYS A 48 -2.94 6.29 -8.94
N MET A 49 -4.16 6.81 -8.83
CA MET A 49 -5.38 6.08 -9.21
C MET A 49 -5.34 5.58 -10.67
N THR A 50 -4.64 6.29 -11.56
CA THR A 50 -4.40 5.85 -12.95
C THR A 50 -3.65 4.53 -13.08
N HIS A 51 -2.92 4.10 -12.05
CA HIS A 51 -2.24 2.80 -12.01
C HIS A 51 -3.16 1.65 -11.54
N LEU A 52 -4.36 1.95 -11.04
CA LEU A 52 -5.31 0.94 -10.57
C LEU A 52 -6.14 0.31 -11.70
N GLY A 53 -6.20 0.97 -12.87
CA GLY A 53 -6.89 0.51 -14.08
C GLY A 53 -8.31 1.08 -14.22
N ASP A 54 -8.82 1.16 -15.45
CA ASP A 54 -10.11 1.78 -15.84
C ASP A 54 -11.38 1.06 -15.31
N SER A 55 -11.24 0.10 -14.40
CA SER A 55 -12.39 -0.64 -13.87
C SER A 55 -13.04 0.14 -12.71
N TRP A 56 -13.94 1.05 -13.07
CA TRP A 56 -14.71 1.99 -12.24
C TRP A 56 -15.56 1.38 -11.09
N ALA A 57 -15.41 0.11 -10.75
CA ALA A 57 -16.28 -0.57 -9.78
C ALA A 57 -15.92 -0.33 -8.30
N PHE A 58 -14.76 0.28 -7.99
CA PHE A 58 -14.23 0.37 -6.62
C PHE A 58 -13.61 1.72 -6.22
N ASP A 59 -13.84 2.80 -6.99
CA ASP A 59 -13.05 4.03 -6.88
C ASP A 59 -13.00 4.63 -5.46
N GLN A 60 -14.12 4.73 -4.75
CA GLN A 60 -14.12 5.42 -3.45
C GLN A 60 -13.47 4.59 -2.33
N GLY A 61 -13.68 3.27 -2.33
CA GLY A 61 -13.06 2.36 -1.36
C GLY A 61 -11.56 2.19 -1.63
N ALA A 62 -11.17 2.07 -2.90
CA ALA A 62 -9.78 2.01 -3.29
C ALA A 62 -9.04 3.33 -3.01
N LYS A 63 -9.68 4.48 -3.29
CA LYS A 63 -9.16 5.79 -2.94
C LYS A 63 -8.85 5.90 -1.45
N ARG A 64 -9.82 5.56 -0.60
CA ARG A 64 -9.67 5.67 0.85
C ARG A 64 -8.52 4.81 1.39
N ARG A 65 -8.35 3.60 0.83
CA ARG A 65 -7.24 2.71 1.20
C ARG A 65 -5.89 3.22 0.72
N LEU A 66 -5.84 3.79 -0.49
CA LEU A 66 -4.62 4.41 -1.02
C LEU A 66 -4.23 5.64 -0.19
N GLU A 67 -5.18 6.52 0.10
CA GLU A 67 -4.97 7.71 0.96
C GLU A 67 -4.45 7.29 2.33
N TYR A 68 -5.00 6.23 2.91
CA TYR A 68 -4.53 5.71 4.20
C TYR A 68 -3.08 5.21 4.14
N LEU A 69 -2.70 4.46 3.10
CA LEU A 69 -1.31 4.04 2.94
C LEU A 69 -0.38 5.24 2.68
N GLN A 70 -0.85 6.26 1.97
CA GLN A 70 -0.07 7.48 1.73
C GLN A 70 0.16 8.27 3.01
N GLU A 71 -0.83 8.35 3.90
CA GLU A 71 -0.70 8.94 5.23
C GLU A 71 0.37 8.22 6.06
N ILE A 72 0.35 6.88 6.06
CA ILE A 72 1.38 6.07 6.74
C ILE A 72 2.78 6.33 6.13
N ALA A 73 2.86 6.43 4.80
CA ALA A 73 4.11 6.69 4.11
C ALA A 73 4.65 8.10 4.42
N GLU A 74 3.79 9.11 4.50
CA GLU A 74 4.15 10.48 4.87
C GLU A 74 4.62 10.54 6.34
N ASP A 75 3.91 9.90 7.26
CA ASP A 75 4.32 9.80 8.66
C ASP A 75 5.68 9.11 8.81
N ALA A 76 5.94 8.06 8.03
CA ALA A 76 7.23 7.37 8.02
C ALA A 76 8.36 8.25 7.47
N ASP A 77 8.10 9.05 6.44
CA ASP A 77 9.09 9.97 5.84
C ASP A 77 9.39 11.17 6.76
N ILE A 78 8.39 11.66 7.51
CA ILE A 78 8.57 12.70 8.55
C ILE A 78 9.43 12.19 9.72
N LEU A 79 9.35 10.88 10.01
CA LEU A 79 10.09 10.23 11.09
C LEU A 79 11.50 9.76 10.70
N ALA A 80 11.88 9.85 9.41
CA ALA A 80 13.12 9.30 8.84
C ALA A 80 14.32 10.28 8.84
#